data_AF-A0A800AX54-F1
#
_entry.id   AF-A0A800AX54-F1
#
_cell.length_a   1.000
_cell.length_b   1.000
_cell.length_c   1.000
_cell.angle_alpha   90.00
_cell.angle_beta   90.00
_cell.angle_gamma   90.00
#
_symmetry.space_group_name_H-M   'P 1'
#
loop_
_entity.id
_entity.type
_entity.pdbx_description
1 polymer ?
#
loop_
_entity_poly.entity_id
_entity_poly.type
_entity_poly.pdbx_seq_one_letter_code
_entity_poly.pdbx_strand_id
1 'polypeptide(L)'
;MFFAGGILLFSYGLITFIKEKKRRIVLDPKLVIVEKTNLLGLFVKGFLLNFINIGVLGFWLALVVVISTNVGMNSQRVFLYFTTIVIGYFITDLGKIILAKQLKSKMTPAVITKIRKVMGIVLIVIGLAIASKGLIPKKTMDQIKTKVENVIEKAQ
;
A
#
# COMPACT_ATOMS: atom_id res chain seq x y z
N MET A 1 -4.89 18.26 6.30
CA MET A 1 -4.60 16.81 6.46
C MET A 1 -3.47 16.31 5.55
N PHE A 2 -3.34 16.80 4.30
CA PHE A 2 -2.23 16.41 3.41
C PHE A 2 -0.83 16.75 3.93
N PHE A 3 -0.65 17.91 4.57
CA PHE A 3 0.67 18.33 5.06
C PHE A 3 1.26 17.38 6.13
N ALA A 4 0.47 16.99 7.13
CA ALA A 4 0.90 16.09 8.20
C ALA A 4 1.24 14.68 7.67
N GLY A 5 0.43 14.13 6.76
CA GLY A 5 0.71 12.85 6.10
C GLY A 5 1.96 12.90 5.23
N GLY A 6 2.18 14.02 4.53
CA GLY A 6 3.40 14.25 3.74
C GLY A 6 4.66 14.30 4.59
N ILE A 7 4.64 15.01 5.73
CA ILE A 7 5.77 15.07 6.67
C ILE A 7 6.07 13.69 7.28
N LEU A 8 5.03 12.93 7.65
CA LEU A 8 5.20 11.59 8.21
C LEU A 8 5.88 10.65 7.20
N LEU A 9 5.41 10.65 5.95
CA LEU A 9 6.00 9.84 4.88
C LEU A 9 7.44 10.28 4.57
N PHE A 10 7.69 11.59 4.52
CA PHE A 10 9.02 12.14 4.29
C PHE A 10 10.01 11.74 5.39
N SER A 11 9.64 11.91 6.66
CA SER A 11 10.49 11.56 7.80
C SER A 11 10.78 10.05 7.86
N TYR A 12 9.77 9.19 7.62
CA TYR A 12 9.98 7.76 7.55
C TYR A 12 10.88 7.34 6.37
N GLY A 13 10.72 7.98 5.20
CA GLY A 13 11.60 7.80 4.05
C GLY A 13 13.06 8.17 4.37
N LEU A 14 13.27 9.31 5.06
CA LEU A 14 14.58 9.77 5.49
C LEU A 14 15.24 8.80 6.50
N ILE A 15 14.49 8.34 7.51
CA ILE A 15 14.96 7.34 8.47
C ILE A 15 15.35 6.05 7.75
N THR A 16 14.53 5.59 6.80
CA THR A 16 14.79 4.36 6.03
C THR A 16 16.06 4.48 5.20
N PHE A 17 16.27 5.63 4.56
CA PHE A 17 17.45 5.89 3.74
C PHE A 17 18.75 5.94 4.57
N ILE A 18 18.71 6.56 5.75
CA ILE A 18 19.88 6.70 6.64
C ILE A 18 20.19 5.39 7.39
N LYS A 19 19.16 4.72 7.93
CA LYS A 19 19.32 3.51 8.78
C LYS A 19 19.89 2.32 7.99
N GLU A 20 19.70 2.28 6.68
CA GLU A 20 20.25 1.23 5.82
C GLU A 20 21.78 1.19 5.79
N LYS A 21 22.48 2.30 6.08
CA LYS A 21 23.95 2.30 6.20
C LYS A 21 24.45 1.49 7.40
N LYS A 22 23.66 1.33 8.47
CA LYS A 22 24.08 0.70 9.75
C LYS A 22 23.78 -0.79 9.89
N ARG A 23 22.90 -1.38 9.05
CA ARG A 23 22.51 -2.81 9.15
C ARG A 23 23.26 -3.75 8.20
N ARG A 24 24.53 -3.50 7.91
CA ARG A 24 25.39 -4.59 7.45
C ARG A 24 25.76 -5.39 8.69
N ILE A 25 25.58 -6.71 8.67
CA ILE A 25 25.93 -7.63 9.76
C ILE A 25 24.85 -7.65 10.86
N VAL A 26 23.90 -8.57 10.74
CA VAL A 26 23.40 -9.55 11.74
C VAL A 26 22.18 -10.19 11.07
N LEU A 27 22.44 -11.08 10.10
CA LEU A 27 21.44 -12.06 9.71
C LEU A 27 21.80 -13.30 10.53
N ASP A 28 21.29 -13.37 11.75
CA ASP A 28 21.54 -14.49 12.65
C ASP A 28 20.71 -15.70 12.15
N PRO A 29 21.33 -16.76 11.63
CA PRO A 29 20.61 -17.92 11.11
C PRO A 29 19.97 -18.77 12.23
N LYS A 30 20.18 -18.44 13.51
CA LYS A 30 19.69 -19.22 14.66
C LYS A 30 18.21 -19.02 15.04
N LEU A 31 17.48 -18.12 14.39
CA LEU A 31 16.07 -17.82 14.72
C LEU A 31 15.03 -18.55 13.87
N VAL A 32 15.41 -19.63 13.17
CA VAL A 32 14.42 -20.51 12.54
C VAL A 32 13.96 -21.56 13.56
N ILE A 33 13.20 -21.11 14.56
CA ILE A 33 12.38 -22.02 15.35
C ILE A 33 11.23 -22.40 14.43
N VAL A 34 11.31 -23.59 13.81
CA VAL A 34 10.17 -24.18 13.11
C VAL A 34 9.17 -24.60 14.20
N GLU A 35 8.32 -23.68 14.64
CA GLU A 35 7.13 -24.04 15.41
C GLU A 35 6.35 -25.08 14.60
N LYS A 36 5.90 -26.16 15.25
CA LYS A 36 4.94 -27.09 14.64
C LYS A 36 3.72 -26.28 14.20
N THR A 37 3.58 -26.06 12.90
CA THR A 37 2.52 -25.22 12.35
C THR A 37 1.20 -25.99 12.38
N ASN A 38 0.35 -25.71 13.36
CA ASN A 38 -1.06 -26.07 13.26
C ASN A 38 -1.69 -25.13 12.22
N LEU A 39 -1.82 -25.58 10.96
CA LEU A 39 -2.37 -24.79 9.86
C LEU A 39 -3.77 -24.23 10.19
N LEU A 40 -4.62 -25.05 10.82
CA LEU A 40 -5.94 -24.60 11.29
C LEU A 40 -5.80 -23.53 12.38
N GLY A 41 -4.89 -23.74 13.33
CA GLY A 41 -4.61 -22.75 14.38
C GLY A 41 -4.10 -21.41 13.82
N LEU A 42 -3.24 -21.44 12.80
CA LEU A 42 -2.74 -20.25 12.11
C LEU A 42 -3.84 -19.57 11.28
N PHE A 43 -4.68 -20.34 10.61
CA PHE A 43 -5.84 -19.82 9.88
C PHE A 43 -6.81 -19.10 10.83
N VAL A 44 -7.19 -19.73 11.94
CA VAL A 44 -8.11 -19.13 12.92
C VAL A 44 -7.49 -17.88 13.54
N LYS A 45 -6.21 -17.91 13.93
CA LYS A 45 -5.51 -16.73 14.46
C LYS A 45 -5.49 -15.58 13.43
N GLY A 46 -5.17 -15.88 12.18
CA GLY A 46 -5.15 -14.88 11.10
C GLY A 46 -6.55 -14.34 10.76
N PHE A 47 -7.57 -15.19 10.78
CA PHE A 47 -8.96 -14.80 10.54
C PHE A 47 -9.49 -13.92 11.66
N LEU A 48 -9.29 -14.31 12.93
CA LEU A 48 -9.71 -13.50 14.08
C LEU A 48 -8.99 -12.14 14.12
N LEU A 49 -7.73 -12.08 13.72
CA LEU A 49 -7.00 -10.81 13.60
C LEU A 49 -7.63 -9.88 12.55
N ASN A 50 -8.12 -10.42 11.44
CA ASN A 50 -8.87 -9.64 10.44
C ASN A 50 -10.26 -9.23 10.98
N PHE A 51 -10.92 -10.10 11.75
CA PHE A 51 -12.25 -9.83 12.31
C PHE A 51 -12.24 -8.72 13.36
N ILE A 52 -11.22 -8.67 14.23
CA ILE A 52 -11.08 -7.62 15.26
C ILE A 52 -10.71 -6.26 14.63
N ASN A 53 -10.19 -6.23 13.40
CA ASN A 53 -9.83 -4.99 12.73
C ASN A 53 -11.08 -4.22 12.24
N ILE A 54 -11.47 -3.19 13.02
CA ILE A 54 -12.63 -2.35 12.72
C ILE A 54 -12.57 -1.67 11.35
N GLY A 55 -11.36 -1.36 10.84
CA GLY A 55 -11.19 -0.74 9.54
C GLY A 55 -11.59 -1.68 8.39
N VAL A 56 -11.30 -2.97 8.54
CA VAL A 56 -11.72 -3.99 7.57
C VAL A 56 -13.24 -4.14 7.58
N LEU A 57 -13.85 -4.23 8.77
CA LEU A 57 -15.31 -4.32 8.91
C LEU A 57 -16.00 -3.07 8.34
N GLY A 58 -15.52 -1.87 8.68
CA GLY A 58 -16.06 -0.60 8.19
C GLY A 58 -15.95 -0.48 6.67
N PHE A 59 -14.83 -0.92 6.09
CA PHE A 59 -14.65 -0.98 4.64
C PHE A 59 -15.70 -1.89 3.98
N TRP A 60 -15.90 -3.11 4.49
CA TRP A 60 -16.89 -4.04 3.93
C TRP A 60 -18.32 -3.52 4.06
N LEU A 61 -18.68 -2.92 5.21
CA LEU A 61 -20.00 -2.31 5.39
C LEU A 61 -20.23 -1.14 4.43
N ALA A 62 -19.27 -0.23 4.30
CA ALA A 62 -19.35 0.89 3.36
C ALA A 62 -19.51 0.38 1.92
N LEU A 63 -18.74 -0.64 1.53
CA LEU A 63 -18.84 -1.26 0.21
C LEU A 63 -20.21 -1.89 -0.01
N VAL A 64 -20.76 -2.60 0.98
CA VAL A 64 -22.11 -3.19 0.90
C VAL A 64 -23.17 -2.11 0.71
N VAL A 65 -23.10 -1.02 1.48
CA VAL A 65 -24.06 0.10 1.36
C VAL A 65 -24.00 0.72 -0.03
N VAL A 66 -22.80 1.05 -0.52
CA VAL A 66 -22.62 1.68 -1.83
C VAL A 66 -23.08 0.75 -2.95
N ILE A 67 -22.70 -0.52 -2.92
CA ILE A 67 -23.02 -1.44 -4.01
C ILE A 67 -24.50 -1.85 -3.99
N SER A 68 -25.07 -2.07 -2.80
CA SER A 68 -26.48 -2.43 -2.64
C SER A 68 -27.41 -1.40 -3.28
N THR A 69 -27.15 -0.11 -3.07
CA THR A 69 -27.94 0.96 -3.68
C THR A 69 -27.72 1.04 -5.20
N ASN A 70 -26.48 0.84 -5.67
CA ASN A 70 -26.16 0.88 -7.10
C ASN A 70 -26.81 -0.25 -7.92
N VAL A 71 -26.97 -1.45 -7.34
CA VAL A 71 -27.59 -2.60 -8.05
C VAL A 71 -29.11 -2.71 -7.81
N GLY A 72 -29.72 -1.67 -7.24
CA GLY A 72 -31.17 -1.57 -7.03
C GLY A 72 -31.70 -2.46 -5.90
N MET A 73 -30.91 -2.65 -4.84
CA MET A 73 -31.26 -3.45 -3.65
C MET A 73 -31.67 -4.90 -3.96
N ASN A 74 -31.29 -5.42 -5.13
CA ASN A 74 -31.55 -6.79 -5.51
C ASN A 74 -30.50 -7.72 -4.88
N SER A 75 -30.91 -8.53 -3.91
CA SER A 75 -30.03 -9.42 -3.15
C SER A 75 -29.23 -10.38 -4.03
N GLN A 76 -29.80 -10.88 -5.13
CA GLN A 76 -29.08 -11.77 -6.05
C GLN A 76 -27.95 -11.04 -6.78
N ARG A 77 -28.19 -9.80 -7.23
CA ARG A 77 -27.16 -8.97 -7.89
C ARG A 77 -26.06 -8.55 -6.91
N VAL A 78 -26.42 -8.19 -5.68
CA VAL A 78 -25.45 -7.89 -4.61
C VAL A 78 -24.58 -9.11 -4.35
N PHE A 79 -25.18 -10.29 -4.15
CA PHE A 79 -24.44 -11.52 -3.88
C PHE A 79 -23.47 -11.89 -5.02
N LEU A 80 -23.92 -11.80 -6.28
CA LEU A 80 -23.07 -12.05 -7.45
C LEU A 80 -21.91 -11.06 -7.53
N TYR A 81 -22.15 -9.78 -7.25
CA TYR A 81 -21.11 -8.76 -7.25
C TYR A 81 -20.03 -9.05 -6.20
N PHE A 82 -20.44 -9.29 -4.94
CA PHE A 82 -19.50 -9.59 -3.86
C PHE A 82 -18.73 -10.89 -4.09
N THR A 83 -19.41 -11.93 -4.59
CA THR A 83 -18.76 -13.19 -4.94
C THR A 83 -17.68 -12.97 -6.00
N THR A 84 -17.98 -12.19 -7.04
CA THR A 84 -17.02 -11.86 -8.10
C THR A 84 -15.80 -11.12 -7.55
N ILE A 85 -16.01 -10.12 -6.69
CA ILE A 85 -14.92 -9.36 -6.06
C ILE A 85 -14.05 -10.24 -5.16
N VAL A 86 -14.66 -11.08 -4.31
CA VAL A 86 -13.93 -11.97 -3.40
C VAL A 86 -13.08 -12.97 -4.19
N ILE A 87 -13.63 -13.57 -5.25
CA ILE A 87 -12.89 -14.46 -6.15
C ILE A 87 -11.75 -13.70 -6.84
N GLY A 88 -12.01 -12.49 -7.34
CA GLY A 88 -10.99 -11.65 -7.98
C GLY A 88 -9.82 -11.32 -7.05
N TYR A 89 -10.11 -10.95 -5.80
CA TYR A 89 -9.08 -10.74 -4.77
C TYR A 89 -8.32 -12.03 -4.46
N PHE A 90 -9.02 -13.15 -4.28
CA PHE A 90 -8.39 -14.43 -4.01
C PHE A 90 -7.42 -14.84 -5.12
N ILE A 91 -7.83 -14.74 -6.38
CA ILE A 91 -6.96 -15.04 -7.54
C ILE A 91 -5.77 -14.08 -7.59
N THR A 92 -6.01 -12.77 -7.41
CA THR A 92 -4.94 -11.76 -7.42
C THR A 92 -3.91 -12.03 -6.33
N ASP A 93 -4.36 -12.39 -5.13
CA ASP A 93 -3.47 -12.67 -4.01
C ASP A 93 -2.74 -14.00 -4.16
N LEU A 94 -3.36 -15.04 -4.74
CA LEU A 94 -2.65 -16.24 -5.17
C LEU A 94 -1.53 -15.91 -6.18
N GLY A 95 -1.82 -15.04 -7.16
CA GLY A 95 -0.83 -14.53 -8.10
C GLY A 95 0.34 -13.84 -7.39
N LYS A 96 0.05 -12.95 -6.41
CA LYS A 96 1.08 -12.31 -5.58
C LYS A 96 1.93 -13.31 -4.81
N ILE A 97 1.35 -14.39 -4.27
CA ILE A 97 2.11 -15.44 -3.55
C ILE A 97 3.09 -16.14 -4.51
N ILE A 98 2.66 -16.48 -5.71
CA ILE A 98 3.52 -17.13 -6.72
C ILE A 98 4.66 -16.19 -7.13
N LEU A 99 4.34 -14.92 -7.41
CA LEU A 99 5.35 -13.90 -7.73
C LEU A 99 6.31 -13.66 -6.57
N ALA A 100 5.83 -13.64 -5.33
CA ALA A 100 6.67 -13.47 -4.14
C ALA A 100 7.64 -14.64 -3.96
N LYS A 101 7.22 -15.89 -4.25
CA LYS A 101 8.12 -17.06 -4.24
C LYS A 101 9.26 -16.91 -5.27
N GLN A 102 8.94 -16.43 -6.48
CA GLN A 102 9.95 -16.18 -7.51
C GLN A 102 10.86 -14.98 -7.15
N LEU A 103 10.32 -13.95 -6.49
CA LEU A 103 11.09 -12.79 -6.05
C LEU A 103 12.02 -13.14 -4.88
N LYS A 104 11.60 -14.03 -3.97
CA LYS A 104 12.40 -14.46 -2.81
C LYS A 104 13.76 -15.02 -3.22
N SER A 105 13.84 -15.81 -4.29
CA SER A 105 15.13 -16.34 -4.77
C SER A 105 16.06 -15.26 -5.33
N LYS A 106 15.53 -14.11 -5.76
CA LYS A 106 16.29 -12.95 -6.25
C LYS A 106 16.63 -11.93 -5.16
N MET A 107 16.07 -12.05 -3.95
CA MET A 107 16.32 -11.15 -2.82
C MET A 107 17.64 -11.51 -2.11
N THR A 108 18.77 -11.20 -2.75
CA THR A 108 20.09 -11.26 -2.10
C THR A 108 20.29 -10.05 -1.18
N PRO A 109 21.20 -10.09 -0.18
CA PRO A 109 21.46 -8.96 0.71
C PRO A 109 21.77 -7.66 -0.04
N ALA A 110 22.52 -7.74 -1.14
CA ALA A 110 22.82 -6.58 -1.98
C ALA A 110 21.57 -6.00 -2.67
N VAL A 111 20.66 -6.85 -3.14
CA VAL A 111 19.39 -6.43 -3.76
C VAL A 111 18.45 -5.83 -2.71
N ILE A 112 18.35 -6.44 -1.52
CA ILE A 112 17.54 -5.91 -0.41
C ILE A 112 17.99 -4.49 -0.04
N THR A 113 19.29 -4.26 0.06
CA THR A 113 19.83 -2.92 0.33
C THR A 113 19.50 -1.91 -0.78
N LYS A 114 19.56 -2.32 -2.06
CA LYS A 114 19.12 -1.46 -3.17
C LYS A 114 17.64 -1.12 -3.07
N ILE A 115 16.78 -2.13 -2.85
CA ILE A 115 15.33 -1.95 -2.70
C ILE A 115 15.00 -1.00 -1.56
N ARG A 116 15.64 -1.14 -0.39
CA ARG A 116 15.40 -0.25 0.75
C ARG A 116 15.80 1.19 0.49
N LYS A 117 16.93 1.41 -0.22
CA LYS A 117 17.32 2.76 -0.65
C LYS A 117 16.30 3.37 -1.61
N VAL A 118 15.90 2.61 -2.64
CA VAL A 118 14.88 3.06 -3.60
C VAL A 118 13.57 3.37 -2.88
N MET A 119 13.12 2.50 -1.97
CA MET A 119 11.90 2.71 -1.19
C MET A 119 11.98 3.97 -0.33
N GLY A 120 13.11 4.23 0.33
CA GLY A 120 13.33 5.47 1.06
C GLY A 120 13.24 6.71 0.18
N ILE A 121 13.88 6.69 -1.00
CA ILE A 121 13.82 7.79 -1.99
C ILE A 121 12.38 8.02 -2.47
N VAL A 122 11.66 6.94 -2.82
CA VAL A 122 10.26 7.02 -3.27
C VAL A 122 9.38 7.66 -2.19
N LEU A 123 9.55 7.26 -0.93
CA LEU A 123 8.80 7.82 0.20
C LEU A 123 9.13 9.30 0.45
N ILE A 124 10.39 9.70 0.28
CA ILE A 124 10.81 11.11 0.38
C ILE A 124 10.14 11.94 -0.72
N VAL A 125 10.20 11.50 -1.97
CA VAL A 125 9.64 12.23 -3.12
C VAL A 125 8.11 12.34 -3.00
N ILE A 126 7.43 11.25 -2.67
CA ILE A 126 5.97 11.24 -2.47
C ILE A 126 5.60 12.12 -1.27
N GLY A 127 6.33 12.00 -0.16
CA GLY A 127 6.12 12.80 1.05
C GLY A 127 6.23 14.30 0.77
N LEU A 128 7.27 14.71 0.04
CA LEU A 128 7.46 16.10 -0.40
C LEU A 128 6.34 16.58 -1.33
N ALA A 129 5.95 15.76 -2.31
CA ALA A 129 4.88 16.11 -3.25
C ALA A 129 3.51 16.27 -2.57
N ILE A 130 3.22 15.46 -1.54
CA ILE A 130 1.98 15.58 -0.76
C ILE A 130 2.07 16.77 0.20
N ALA A 131 3.21 16.97 0.85
CA ALA A 131 3.42 18.07 1.79
C ALA A 131 3.33 19.44 1.09
N SER A 132 3.92 19.58 -0.10
CA SER A 132 3.87 20.82 -0.89
C SER A 132 2.44 21.16 -1.31
N LYS A 133 1.63 20.18 -1.73
CA LYS A 133 0.19 20.39 -2.00
C LYS A 133 -0.59 20.84 -0.76
N GLY A 134 -0.12 20.48 0.44
CA GLY A 134 -0.70 20.93 1.70
C GLY A 134 -0.34 22.36 2.08
N LEU A 135 0.79 22.90 1.60
CA LEU A 135 1.26 24.26 1.86
C LEU A 135 0.84 25.27 0.79
N ILE A 136 0.71 24.84 -0.46
CA ILE A 136 0.45 25.73 -1.58
C ILE A 136 -1.03 26.15 -1.57
N PRO A 137 -1.35 27.46 -1.50
CA PRO A 137 -2.72 27.95 -1.63
C PRO A 137 -3.31 27.57 -3.00
N LYS A 138 -4.60 27.19 -3.03
CA LYS A 138 -5.29 26.78 -4.27
C LYS A 138 -5.10 27.79 -5.43
N LYS A 139 -5.16 29.09 -5.11
CA LYS A 139 -4.97 30.20 -6.07
C LYS A 139 -3.62 30.13 -6.82
N THR A 140 -2.55 29.70 -6.16
CA THR A 140 -1.22 29.56 -6.79
C THR A 140 -1.15 28.32 -7.67
N MET A 141 -1.83 27.23 -7.28
CA MET A 141 -1.90 26.01 -8.08
C MET A 141 -2.64 26.24 -9.40
N ASP A 142 -3.73 27.01 -9.36
CA ASP A 142 -4.53 27.35 -10.55
C ASP A 142 -3.73 28.25 -11.51
N GLN A 143 -2.99 29.23 -10.99
CA GLN A 143 -2.09 30.07 -11.80
C GLN A 143 -0.95 29.28 -12.46
N ILE A 144 -0.40 28.27 -11.77
CA ILE A 144 0.64 27.40 -12.34
C ILE A 144 0.03 26.54 -13.45
N LYS A 145 -1.15 25.94 -13.24
CA LYS A 145 -1.84 25.16 -14.26
C LYS A 145 -2.11 25.99 -15.52
N THR A 146 -2.71 27.17 -15.38
CA THR A 146 -2.99 28.05 -16.52
C THR A 146 -1.72 28.47 -17.24
N LYS A 147 -0.61 28.75 -16.53
CA LYS A 147 0.67 29.07 -17.18
C LYS A 147 1.25 27.88 -17.93
N VAL A 148 1.17 26.67 -17.38
CA VAL A 148 1.68 25.45 -18.03
C VAL A 148 0.85 25.13 -19.28
N GLU A 149 -0.48 25.25 -19.19
CA GLU A 149 -1.41 25.02 -20.30
C GLU A 149 -1.17 26.02 -21.44
N ASN A 150 -1.03 27.31 -21.12
CA ASN A 150 -0.68 28.35 -22.09
C ASN A 150 0.70 28.15 -22.74
N VAL A 151 1.65 27.49 -22.06
CA VAL A 151 2.98 27.18 -22.63
C VAL A 151 2.90 25.99 -23.58
N ILE A 152 2.10 24.97 -23.23
CA ILE A 152 1.86 23.80 -24.07
C ILE A 152 1.09 24.22 -25.34
N GLU A 153 0.07 25.06 -25.20
CA GLU A 153 -0.74 25.56 -26.32
C GLU A 153 0.06 26.46 -27.26
N LYS A 154 1.04 27.23 -26.75
CA LYS A 154 1.98 28.01 -27.58
C LYS A 154 3.08 27.18 -28.25
N ALA A 155 3.27 25.92 -27.84
CA ALA A 155 4.26 25.01 -28.40
C ALA A 155 3.66 24.07 -29.46
N GLN A 156 2.33 24.10 -29.66
CA GLN A 156 1.61 23.45 -30.76
C GLN A 156 1.36 24.45 -31.90
#